data_AF-A0A348W105-F1
#
_entry.id   AF-A0A348W105-F1
#
_cell.length_a   1.000
_cell.length_b   1.000
_cell.length_c   1.000
_cell.angle_alpha   90.00
_cell.angle_beta   90.00
_cell.angle_gamma   90.00
#
_symmetry.space_group_name_H-M   'P 1'
#
loop_
_entity.id
_entity.type
_entity.pdbx_description
1 polymer ?
#
loop_
_entity_poly.entity_id
_entity_poly.type
_entity_poly.pdbx_seq_one_letter_code
_entity_poly.pdbx_strand_id
1 'polypeptide(L)' 'MNDSLFDKVEKKTNVKKDDILKLAKKIQGKDLNDEKMLRSLIKDVAKLAGKDVSKEKEDKIIKAVKKDKVPKNFDSII' A
#
# COMPACT_ATOMS: atom_id res chain seq x y z
N MET A 1 -4.27 -12.12 -15.18
CA MET A 1 -5.14 -12.59 -14.09
C MET A 1 -4.68 -11.95 -12.78
N ASN A 2 -5.09 -10.72 -12.49
CA ASN A 2 -4.82 -10.03 -11.20
C ASN A 2 -6.10 -9.45 -10.57
N ASP A 3 -7.25 -9.61 -11.21
CA ASP A 3 -8.52 -8.98 -10.83
C ASP A 3 -9.06 -9.41 -9.47
N SER A 4 -8.76 -10.62 -8.99
CA SER A 4 -9.33 -11.12 -7.73
C SER A 4 -8.89 -10.34 -6.49
N LEU A 5 -7.71 -9.72 -6.47
CA LEU A 5 -7.30 -8.85 -5.35
C LEU A 5 -8.06 -7.52 -5.40
N PHE A 6 -8.13 -6.90 -6.58
CA PHE A 6 -8.82 -5.64 -6.78
C PHE A 6 -10.33 -5.77 -6.53
N ASP A 7 -10.98 -6.82 -7.03
CA ASP A 7 -12.42 -7.07 -6.79
C ASP A 7 -12.74 -7.28 -5.31
N LYS A 8 -11.83 -7.92 -4.56
CA LYS A 8 -12.01 -8.17 -3.13
C LYS A 8 -11.81 -6.91 -2.30
N VAL A 9 -10.94 -6.01 -2.74
CA VAL A 9 -10.78 -4.68 -2.14
C VAL A 9 -11.99 -3.82 -2.47
N GLU A 10 -12.38 -3.73 -3.74
CA GLU A 10 -13.55 -2.97 -4.20
C GLU A 10 -14.83 -3.38 -3.45
N LYS A 11 -15.10 -4.69 -3.32
CA LYS A 11 -16.26 -5.19 -2.56
C LYS A 11 -16.21 -4.88 -1.06
N LYS A 12 -15.02 -4.72 -0.47
CA LYS A 12 -14.86 -4.51 0.99
C LYS A 12 -14.69 -3.05 1.40
N THR A 13 -14.18 -2.22 0.50
CA THR A 13 -13.80 -0.83 0.80
C THR A 13 -14.38 0.17 -0.19
N ASN A 14 -15.16 -0.28 -1.18
CA ASN A 14 -15.76 0.54 -2.24
C ASN A 14 -14.74 1.37 -3.03
N VAL A 15 -13.48 0.91 -3.08
CA VAL A 15 -12.39 1.58 -3.79
C VAL A 15 -12.31 1.01 -5.20
N LYS A 16 -12.30 1.89 -6.19
CA LYS A 16 -12.21 1.49 -7.60
C LYS A 16 -10.80 1.03 -7.95
N LYS A 17 -10.71 0.12 -8.91
CA LYS A 17 -9.43 -0.36 -9.47
C LYS A 17 -8.51 0.80 -9.90
N ASP A 18 -9.08 1.82 -10.55
CA ASP A 18 -8.36 3.01 -11.01
C ASP A 18 -7.62 3.76 -9.88
N ASP A 19 -8.25 3.93 -8.72
CA ASP A 19 -7.65 4.62 -7.58
C ASP A 19 -6.48 3.81 -7.00
N ILE A 20 -6.63 2.49 -6.92
CA ILE A 20 -5.57 1.58 -6.47
C ILE A 20 -4.40 1.60 -7.45
N LEU A 21 -4.66 1.60 -8.76
CA LEU A 21 -3.62 1.67 -9.79
C LEU A 21 -2.89 3.01 -9.77
N LYS A 22 -3.60 4.13 -9.58
CA LYS A 22 -2.98 5.46 -9.42
C LYS A 22 -2.10 5.52 -8.18
N LEU A 23 -2.56 4.96 -7.06
CA LEU A 23 -1.76 4.83 -5.84
C LEU A 23 -0.51 3.99 -6.08
N ALA A 24 -0.66 2.82 -6.69
CA ALA A 24 0.46 1.94 -7.03
C ALA A 24 1.48 2.65 -7.91
N LYS A 25 1.05 3.36 -8.97
CA LYS A 25 1.95 4.16 -9.82
C LYS A 25 2.63 5.31 -9.07
N LYS A 26 1.92 5.98 -8.15
CA LYS A 26 2.48 7.06 -7.34
C LYS A 26 3.55 6.54 -6.37
N ILE A 27 3.43 5.28 -5.96
CA ILE A 27 4.35 4.56 -5.09
C ILE A 27 5.52 3.94 -5.87
N GLN A 28 5.27 3.49 -7.10
CA GLN A 28 6.28 2.92 -7.99
C GLN A 28 7.28 4.02 -8.39
N GLY A 29 8.44 4.03 -7.74
CA GLY A 29 9.48 5.07 -7.88
C GLY A 29 9.61 6.01 -6.66
N LYS A 30 8.80 5.80 -5.63
CA LYS A 30 8.90 6.48 -4.33
C LYS A 30 9.57 5.56 -3.30
N ASP A 31 10.33 6.16 -2.39
CA ASP A 31 11.04 5.41 -1.35
C ASP A 31 10.08 4.83 -0.29
N LEU A 32 9.72 3.57 -0.48
CA LEU A 32 8.94 2.77 0.49
C LEU A 32 9.71 2.49 1.80
N ASN A 33 10.97 2.94 1.91
CA ASN A 33 11.72 2.90 3.15
C ASN A 33 11.43 4.10 4.06
N ASP A 34 10.90 5.20 3.51
CA ASP A 34 10.66 6.42 4.27
C ASP A 34 9.35 6.32 5.08
N GLU A 35 9.48 6.40 6.41
CA GLU A 35 8.35 6.26 7.32
C GLU A 35 7.29 7.33 7.15
N LYS A 36 7.72 8.58 6.92
CA LYS A 36 6.80 9.72 6.79
C LYS A 36 5.99 9.57 5.51
N MET A 37 6.65 9.17 4.43
CA MET A 37 5.98 8.88 3.17
C MET A 37 5.00 7.71 3.33
N LEU A 38 5.43 6.60 3.92
CA LEU A 38 4.59 5.42 4.10
C LEU A 38 3.34 5.75 4.93
N ARG A 39 3.52 6.50 6.01
CA ARG A 39 2.41 6.94 6.86
C ARG A 39 1.42 7.81 6.10
N SER A 40 1.92 8.75 5.28
CA SER A 40 1.06 9.60 4.48
C SER A 40 0.27 8.79 3.44
N LEU A 41 0.91 7.80 2.82
CA LEU A 41 0.26 6.89 1.87
C LEU A 41 -0.81 6.04 2.55
N ILE A 42 -0.52 5.47 3.72
CA ILE A 42 -1.48 4.67 4.49
C ILE A 42 -2.72 5.51 4.81
N LYS A 43 -2.55 6.78 5.21
CA LYS A 43 -3.67 7.70 5.46
C LYS A 43 -4.49 8.00 4.20
N ASP A 44 -3.82 8.25 3.07
CA ASP A 44 -4.50 8.52 1.81
C ASP A 44 -5.32 7.30 1.36
N VAL A 45 -4.73 6.10 1.43
CA VAL A 45 -5.41 4.84 1.13
C VAL A 45 -6.56 4.58 2.10
N ALA A 46 -6.35 4.80 3.40
CA ALA A 46 -7.36 4.62 4.44
C ALA A 46 -8.58 5.52 4.21
N LYS A 47 -8.36 6.80 3.88
CA LYS A 47 -9.42 7.75 3.52
C LYS A 47 -10.16 7.33 2.27
N LEU A 48 -9.44 6.93 1.21
CA LEU A 48 -10.05 6.45 -0.03
C LEU A 48 -10.88 5.18 0.20
N ALA A 49 -10.41 4.29 1.09
CA ALA A 49 -11.06 3.05 1.49
C ALA A 49 -12.18 3.22 2.53
N GLY A 50 -12.45 4.45 2.99
CA GLY A 50 -13.41 4.71 4.06
C GLY A 50 -13.09 3.97 5.36
N LYS A 51 -11.81 3.61 5.59
CA LYS A 51 -11.36 2.89 6.78
C LYS A 51 -10.58 3.80 7.70
N ASP A 52 -10.91 3.77 8.98
CA ASP A 52 -10.12 4.47 9.99
C ASP A 52 -8.89 3.64 10.39
N VAL A 53 -7.73 4.26 10.29
CA VAL A 53 -6.44 3.67 10.69
C VAL A 53 -5.88 4.50 11.83
N SER A 54 -5.97 3.94 13.04
CA SER A 54 -5.40 4.50 14.25
C SER A 54 -3.87 4.48 14.20
N LYS A 55 -3.20 5.36 14.96
CA LYS A 55 -1.72 5.48 14.97
C LYS A 55 -1.01 4.14 15.15
N GLU A 56 -1.49 3.29 16.05
CA GLU A 56 -0.91 1.96 16.29
C GLU A 56 -1.03 1.02 15.08
N LYS A 57 -2.13 1.11 14.33
CA LYS A 57 -2.32 0.34 13.09
C LYS A 57 -1.40 0.85 12.00
N GLU A 58 -1.24 2.17 11.86
CA GLU A 58 -0.26 2.76 10.94
C GLU A 58 1.14 2.22 11.24
N ASP A 59 1.57 2.30 12.50
CA ASP A 59 2.88 1.82 12.96
C ASP A 59 3.09 0.33 12.67
N LYS A 60 2.06 -0.51 12.90
CA LYS A 60 2.12 -1.93 12.57
C LYS A 60 2.27 -2.18 11.07
N ILE A 61 1.54 -1.44 10.23
CA ILE A 61 1.64 -1.56 8.77
C ILE A 61 3.03 -1.10 8.31
N ILE A 62 3.53 0.03 8.83
CA ILE A 62 4.87 0.55 8.53
C ILE A 62 5.93 -0.47 8.91
N LYS A 63 5.85 -1.03 10.12
CA LYS A 63 6.78 -2.07 10.57
C LYS A 63 6.69 -3.31 9.70
N ALA A 64 5.49 -3.75 9.31
CA ALA A 64 5.31 -4.88 8.41
C ALA A 64 5.99 -4.62 7.06
N VAL A 65 5.72 -3.48 6.42
CA VAL A 65 6.32 -3.12 5.12
C VAL A 65 7.82 -2.89 5.19
N LYS A 66 8.36 -2.39 6.31
CA LYS A 66 9.82 -2.27 6.52
C LYS A 66 10.49 -3.61 6.88
N LYS A 67 9.78 -4.49 7.60
CA LYS A 67 10.29 -5.78 8.12
C LYS A 67 10.22 -6.89 7.07
N ASP A 68 9.13 -6.93 6.30
CA ASP A 68 9.14 -7.53 4.97
C ASP A 68 10.08 -6.66 4.14
N LYS A 69 11.37 -6.93 4.26
CA LYS A 69 12.36 -6.47 3.30
C LYS A 69 11.82 -6.87 1.93
N VAL A 70 11.12 -5.95 1.25
CA VAL A 70 11.00 -5.96 -0.20
C VAL A 70 12.46 -6.17 -0.64
N PRO A 71 12.82 -7.33 -1.19
CA PRO A 71 14.21 -7.60 -1.46
C PRO A 71 14.69 -6.47 -2.35
N LYS A 72 15.66 -5.70 -1.85
CA LYS A 72 16.25 -4.57 -2.58
C LYS A 72 16.94 -5.01 -3.87
N ASN A 73 17.00 -6.31 -4.13
CA ASN A 73 17.64 -6.92 -5.28
C ASN A 73 16.60 -7.77 -6.03
N PHE A 74 16.03 -7.20 -7.09
CA PHE A 74 15.39 -7.99 -8.15
C PHE A 74 16.44 -8.68 -9.05
N ASP A 75 17.73 -8.35 -8.90
CA ASP A 75 18.86 -8.99 -9.59
C ASP A 75 19.10 -10.47 -9.27
N SER A 76 18.38 -11.04 -8.30
CA SER A 76 18.52 -12.46 -7.92
C SER A 76 17.44 -13.37 -8.52
N ILE A 77 16.58 -12.84 -9.41
CA ILE A 77 15.57 -13.61 -10.14
C ILE A 77 15.88 -13.58 -11.65
N ILE A 78 17.12 -13.93 -12.01
CA ILE A 78 17.55 -14.22 -13.37
C ILE A 78 18.26 -15.57 -13.36
#